data_AF-A0A523AGH0-F1
#
_entry.id   AF-A0A523AGH0-F1
#
_cell.length_a   1.000
_cell.length_b   1.000
_cell.length_c   1.000
_cell.angle_alpha   90.00
_cell.angle_beta   90.00
_cell.angle_gamma   90.00
#
_symmetry.space_group_name_H-M   'P 1'
#
loop_
_entity.id
_entity.type
_entity.pdbx_description
1 polymer ?
#
loop_
_entity_poly.entity_id
_entity_poly.type
_entity_poly.pdbx_seq_one_letter_code
_entity_poly.pdbx_strand_id
1 'polypeptide(L)'
;MKIDKKRKIVIVDSFSKVDKVLKFDGFSLIIGIGCEIGDIYADEILVGKSCKLGNVSCSRIVLGAFCSFESIHANDVRLLNSCKGKKIIGKVVKIGENCRVSEISADLLEMTGASRIDKINANKIRCVDSI
;
A
#
# COMPACT_ATOMS: atom_id res chain seq x y z
N MET A 1 -19.57 -0.09 5.74
CA MET A 1 -18.92 -0.93 4.71
C MET A 1 -19.97 -1.35 3.70
N LYS A 2 -19.68 -1.26 2.40
CA LYS A 2 -20.58 -1.68 1.32
C LYS A 2 -19.93 -2.82 0.53
N ILE A 3 -20.73 -3.83 0.16
CA ILE A 3 -20.26 -4.97 -0.62
C ILE A 3 -21.07 -5.04 -1.91
N ASP A 4 -20.40 -4.86 -3.04
CA ASP A 4 -20.97 -5.15 -4.36
C ASP A 4 -20.63 -6.60 -4.74
N LYS A 5 -21.58 -7.51 -4.52
CA LYS A 5 -21.41 -8.93 -4.83
C LYS A 5 -21.31 -9.22 -6.33
N LYS A 6 -21.90 -8.37 -7.19
CA LYS A 6 -21.85 -8.56 -8.66
C LYS A 6 -20.46 -8.24 -9.19
N ARG A 7 -19.89 -7.13 -8.70
CA ARG A 7 -18.54 -6.69 -9.09
C ARG A 7 -17.43 -7.31 -8.24
N LYS A 8 -17.80 -8.02 -7.16
CA LYS A 8 -16.88 -8.53 -6.14
C LYS A 8 -15.97 -7.42 -5.60
N ILE A 9 -16.58 -6.30 -5.20
CA ILE A 9 -15.89 -5.14 -4.62
C ILE A 9 -16.37 -4.92 -3.19
N VAL A 10 -15.44 -4.64 -2.28
CA VAL A 10 -15.75 -4.16 -0.93
C VAL A 10 -15.27 -2.73 -0.80
N ILE A 11 -16.12 -1.88 -0.22
CA ILE A 11 -15.81 -0.48 0.10
C ILE A 11 -15.90 -0.31 1.61
N VAL A 12 -14.79 0.04 2.23
CA VAL A 12 -14.72 0.48 3.62
C VAL A 12 -14.96 1.98 3.66
N ASP A 13 -15.93 2.41 4.47
CA ASP A 13 -16.30 3.83 4.55
C ASP A 13 -15.16 4.63 5.22
N SER A 14 -15.02 5.90 4.86
CA SER A 14 -14.00 6.78 5.44
C SER A 14 -14.07 6.83 6.97
N PHE A 15 -12.92 6.98 7.62
CA PHE A 15 -12.75 7.05 9.08
C PHE A 15 -13.22 5.80 9.82
N SER A 16 -13.35 4.67 9.12
CA SER A 16 -13.66 3.39 9.76
C SER A 16 -12.45 2.83 10.50
N LYS A 17 -12.73 2.16 11.62
CA LYS A 17 -11.76 1.37 12.37
C LYS A 17 -12.10 -0.10 12.33
N VAL A 18 -11.17 -0.92 11.85
CA VAL A 18 -11.28 -2.38 11.75
C VAL A 18 -10.04 -2.98 12.42
N ASP A 19 -10.12 -3.21 13.73
CA ASP A 19 -8.99 -3.72 14.54
C ASP A 19 -8.64 -5.19 14.26
N LYS A 20 -9.40 -5.86 13.39
CA LYS A 20 -9.24 -7.28 13.06
C LYS A 20 -8.64 -7.46 11.67
N VAL A 21 -8.30 -8.71 11.37
CA VAL A 21 -7.92 -9.14 10.03
C VAL A 21 -9.11 -8.97 9.08
N LEU A 22 -8.89 -8.24 7.99
CA LEU A 22 -9.83 -8.07 6.89
C LEU A 22 -9.40 -8.98 5.72
N LYS A 23 -10.16 -10.06 5.49
CA LYS A 23 -9.95 -10.96 4.35
C LYS A 23 -11.04 -10.78 3.32
N PHE A 24 -10.65 -10.68 2.06
CA PHE A 24 -11.59 -10.53 0.95
C PHE A 24 -11.10 -11.25 -0.31
N ASP A 25 -11.84 -12.29 -0.71
CA ASP A 25 -11.54 -13.11 -1.89
C ASP A 25 -12.21 -12.57 -3.18
N GLY A 26 -12.61 -11.29 -3.18
CA GLY A 26 -13.12 -10.63 -4.37
C GLY A 26 -12.02 -9.91 -5.16
N PHE A 27 -12.45 -9.12 -6.13
CA PHE A 27 -11.56 -8.49 -7.09
C PHE A 27 -10.81 -7.30 -6.48
N SER A 28 -11.53 -6.36 -5.86
CA SER A 28 -10.92 -5.15 -5.30
C SER A 28 -11.49 -4.77 -3.94
N LEU A 29 -10.61 -4.39 -3.03
CA LEU A 29 -10.91 -3.77 -1.74
C LEU A 29 -10.57 -2.27 -1.82
N ILE A 30 -11.58 -1.43 -1.63
CA ILE A 30 -11.45 0.03 -1.62
C ILE A 30 -11.60 0.52 -0.19
N ILE A 31 -10.58 1.21 0.31
CA ILE A 31 -10.55 1.76 1.67
C ILE A 31 -10.70 3.28 1.56
N GLY A 32 -11.70 3.82 2.25
CA GLY A 32 -11.92 5.27 2.34
C GLY A 32 -10.79 6.02 3.02
N ILE A 33 -10.97 7.32 3.19
CA ILE A 33 -9.95 8.22 3.77
C ILE A 33 -9.87 8.01 5.28
N GLY A 34 -8.68 8.08 5.87
CA GLY A 34 -8.53 8.15 7.33
C GLY A 34 -8.89 6.87 8.07
N CYS A 35 -8.84 5.71 7.41
CA CYS A 35 -9.19 4.44 8.03
C CYS A 35 -8.04 3.86 8.87
N GLU A 36 -8.37 3.17 9.95
CA GLU A 36 -7.44 2.33 10.70
C GLU A 36 -7.85 0.86 10.49
N ILE A 37 -7.00 0.06 9.87
CA ILE A 37 -7.30 -1.34 9.57
C ILE A 37 -6.12 -2.19 10.05
N GLY A 38 -6.43 -3.34 10.66
CA GLY A 38 -5.45 -4.37 10.99
C GLY A 38 -4.86 -5.02 9.74
N ASP A 39 -4.61 -6.33 9.81
CA ASP A 39 -4.05 -7.05 8.67
C ASP A 39 -5.06 -7.19 7.53
N ILE A 40 -4.60 -7.12 6.28
CA ILE A 40 -5.44 -7.15 5.09
C ILE A 40 -4.96 -8.24 4.14
N TYR A 41 -5.89 -9.06 3.67
CA TYR A 41 -5.67 -10.07 2.64
C TYR A 41 -6.71 -9.90 1.54
N ALA A 42 -6.29 -9.46 0.35
CA ALA A 42 -7.15 -9.27 -0.81
C ALA A 42 -6.32 -9.32 -2.11
N ASP A 43 -6.95 -9.39 -3.28
CA ASP A 43 -6.20 -9.40 -4.55
C ASP A 43 -5.71 -7.99 -4.94
N GLU A 44 -6.62 -7.04 -5.12
CA GLU A 44 -6.30 -5.63 -5.37
C GLU A 44 -6.78 -4.73 -4.23
N ILE A 45 -5.93 -3.82 -3.75
CA ILE A 45 -6.24 -2.90 -2.65
C ILE A 45 -5.99 -1.45 -3.08
N LEU A 46 -7.03 -0.61 -2.97
CA LEU A 46 -6.95 0.83 -3.21
C LEU A 46 -7.26 1.58 -1.92
N VAL A 47 -6.33 2.41 -1.46
CA VAL A 47 -6.43 3.05 -0.14
C VAL A 47 -6.46 4.56 -0.29
N GLY A 48 -7.46 5.19 0.32
CA GLY A 48 -7.56 6.64 0.45
C GLY A 48 -6.43 7.23 1.28
N LYS A 49 -6.33 8.56 1.30
CA LYS A 49 -5.30 9.26 2.06
C LYS A 49 -5.40 9.02 3.58
N SER A 50 -4.30 9.22 4.29
CA SER A 50 -4.23 9.28 5.76
C SER A 50 -4.68 8.00 6.48
N CYS A 51 -4.54 6.83 5.87
CA CYS A 51 -4.90 5.55 6.50
C CYS A 51 -3.73 4.95 7.31
N LYS A 52 -4.06 4.11 8.28
CA LYS A 52 -3.11 3.27 9.02
C LYS A 52 -3.46 1.81 8.84
N LEU A 53 -2.52 1.02 8.33
CA LEU A 53 -2.71 -0.39 8.01
C LEU A 53 -1.76 -1.26 8.83
N GLY A 54 -2.19 -2.49 9.12
CA GLY A 54 -1.32 -3.55 9.66
C GLY A 54 -0.45 -4.17 8.57
N ASN A 55 -0.39 -5.50 8.56
CA ASN A 55 0.29 -6.26 7.51
C ASN A 55 -0.64 -6.46 6.32
N VAL A 56 -0.14 -6.22 5.11
CA VAL A 56 -0.93 -6.32 3.89
C VAL A 56 -0.34 -7.39 2.98
N SER A 57 -1.16 -8.33 2.54
CA SER A 57 -0.80 -9.34 1.55
C SER A 57 -1.78 -9.28 0.38
N CYS A 58 -1.28 -8.98 -0.82
CA CYS A 58 -2.11 -8.83 -2.02
C CYS A 58 -1.35 -9.06 -3.31
N SER A 59 -2.04 -9.06 -4.46
CA SER A 59 -1.38 -9.00 -5.76
C SER A 59 -0.95 -7.57 -6.08
N ARG A 60 -1.81 -6.58 -5.78
CA ARG A 60 -1.54 -5.17 -6.07
C ARG A 60 -2.09 -4.25 -4.98
N ILE A 61 -1.33 -3.22 -4.62
CA ILE A 61 -1.78 -2.16 -3.72
C ILE A 61 -1.39 -0.77 -4.21
N VAL A 62 -2.32 0.17 -4.05
CA VAL A 62 -2.07 1.62 -4.20
C VAL A 62 -2.43 2.32 -2.88
N LEU A 63 -1.42 2.90 -2.23
CA LEU A 63 -1.59 3.70 -1.02
C LEU A 63 -1.69 5.18 -1.35
N GLY A 64 -2.81 5.78 -0.94
CA GLY A 64 -2.99 7.23 -0.95
C GLY A 64 -1.95 7.97 -0.10
N ALA A 65 -1.87 9.29 -0.27
CA ALA A 65 -0.89 10.09 0.44
C ALA A 65 -1.03 10.00 1.97
N PHE A 66 0.06 10.19 2.70
CA PHE A 66 0.10 10.22 4.17
C PHE A 66 -0.36 8.92 4.86
N CYS A 67 -0.30 7.77 4.18
CA CYS A 67 -0.62 6.48 4.80
C CYS A 67 0.53 5.95 5.65
N SER A 68 0.20 5.10 6.61
CA SER A 68 1.16 4.31 7.38
C SER A 68 0.85 2.82 7.33
N PHE A 69 1.88 1.97 7.33
CA PHE A 69 1.72 0.51 7.30
C PHE A 69 2.82 -0.21 8.08
N GLU A 70 2.52 -1.40 8.59
CA GLU A 70 3.52 -2.26 9.22
C GLU A 70 4.35 -2.98 8.14
N SER A 71 3.70 -3.80 7.31
CA SER A 71 4.37 -4.47 6.19
C SER A 71 3.45 -4.63 4.99
N ILE A 72 4.05 -4.66 3.79
CA ILE A 72 3.35 -4.93 2.54
C ILE A 72 4.09 -6.05 1.81
N HIS A 73 3.35 -7.09 1.43
CA HIS A 73 3.79 -8.16 0.55
C HIS A 73 2.88 -8.21 -0.68
N ALA A 74 3.38 -7.73 -1.83
CA ALA A 74 2.58 -7.70 -3.06
C ALA A 74 3.40 -7.70 -4.35
N ASN A 75 2.83 -8.14 -5.47
CA ASN A 75 3.53 -8.10 -6.75
C ASN A 75 3.75 -6.67 -7.24
N ASP A 76 2.75 -5.78 -7.12
CA ASP A 76 2.83 -4.36 -7.50
C ASP A 76 2.43 -3.47 -6.31
N VAL A 77 3.38 -2.68 -5.82
CA VAL A 77 3.18 -1.75 -4.71
C VAL A 77 3.37 -0.33 -5.21
N ARG A 78 2.40 0.56 -4.95
CA ARG A 78 2.51 1.98 -5.25
C ARG A 78 2.21 2.80 -4.02
N LEU A 79 3.21 3.53 -3.55
CA LEU A 79 3.05 4.53 -2.50
C LEU A 79 2.96 5.90 -3.15
N LEU A 80 1.86 6.62 -2.88
CA LEU A 80 1.82 8.06 -3.14
C LEU A 80 2.57 8.81 -2.03
N ASN A 81 2.54 10.14 -2.11
CA ASN A 81 3.43 11.00 -1.33
C ASN A 81 3.28 10.84 0.19
N SER A 82 4.39 11.02 0.91
CA SER A 82 4.45 11.11 2.37
C SER A 82 4.00 9.85 3.12
N CYS A 83 4.08 8.67 2.49
CA CYS A 83 3.78 7.40 3.15
C CYS A 83 4.90 6.96 4.09
N LYS A 84 4.55 6.23 5.16
CA LYS A 84 5.50 5.70 6.15
C LYS A 84 5.29 4.21 6.37
N GLY A 85 6.34 3.41 6.46
CA GLY A 85 6.18 2.01 6.88
C GLY A 85 7.47 1.29 7.19
N LYS A 86 7.37 0.06 7.70
CA LYS A 86 8.57 -0.69 8.09
C LYS A 86 9.12 -1.51 6.93
N LYS A 87 8.28 -2.31 6.27
CA LYS A 87 8.76 -3.27 5.27
C LYS A 87 7.90 -3.37 4.02
N ILE A 88 8.54 -3.46 2.86
CA ILE A 88 7.90 -3.80 1.60
C ILE A 88 8.65 -4.97 0.97
N ILE A 89 7.92 -5.99 0.53
CA ILE A 89 8.41 -7.09 -0.29
C ILE A 89 7.53 -7.14 -1.54
N GLY A 90 8.12 -7.05 -2.72
CA GLY A 90 7.34 -7.17 -3.95
C GLY A 90 8.15 -7.39 -5.21
N LYS A 91 7.49 -7.47 -6.36
CA LYS A 91 8.21 -7.53 -7.65
C LYS A 91 8.49 -6.12 -8.15
N VAL A 92 7.46 -5.28 -8.21
CA VAL A 92 7.55 -3.88 -8.62
C VAL A 92 7.09 -3.00 -7.47
N VAL A 93 7.96 -2.09 -7.04
CA VAL A 93 7.67 -1.12 -5.98
C VAL A 93 7.89 0.28 -6.52
N LYS A 94 6.85 1.11 -6.49
CA LYS A 94 6.89 2.52 -6.89
C LYS A 94 6.68 3.40 -5.67
N ILE A 95 7.60 4.32 -5.43
CA ILE A 95 7.62 5.20 -4.26
C ILE A 95 7.52 6.64 -4.73
N GLY A 96 6.46 7.32 -4.32
CA GLY A 96 6.29 8.76 -4.50
C GLY A 96 7.20 9.58 -3.57
N GLU A 97 6.96 10.88 -3.53
CA GLU A 97 7.83 11.82 -2.83
C GLU A 97 7.65 11.75 -1.30
N ASN A 98 8.70 12.10 -0.55
CA ASN A 98 8.68 12.25 0.91
C ASN A 98 8.26 10.98 1.68
N CYS A 99 8.43 9.81 1.08
CA CYS A 99 8.13 8.55 1.75
C CYS A 99 9.27 8.15 2.69
N ARG A 100 8.92 7.42 3.77
CA ARG A 100 9.88 6.84 4.70
C ARG A 100 9.62 5.35 4.90
N VAL A 101 10.52 4.49 4.44
CA VAL A 101 10.38 3.04 4.56
C VAL A 101 11.65 2.43 5.14
N SER A 102 11.57 1.58 6.16
CA SER A 102 12.79 1.02 6.75
C SER A 102 13.47 -0.02 5.84
N GLU A 103 12.72 -0.94 5.23
CA GLU A 103 13.28 -1.98 4.36
C GLU A 103 12.43 -2.20 3.11
N ILE A 104 13.07 -2.26 1.94
CA ILE A 104 12.43 -2.65 0.67
C ILE A 104 13.20 -3.82 0.05
N SER A 105 12.48 -4.88 -0.30
CA SER A 105 12.96 -5.98 -1.14
C SER A 105 12.15 -6.05 -2.43
N ALA A 106 12.77 -5.79 -3.59
CA ALA A 106 12.06 -5.73 -4.86
C ALA A 106 12.85 -6.23 -6.09
N ASP A 107 12.19 -6.69 -7.15
CA ASP A 107 12.88 -6.87 -8.43
C ASP A 107 13.16 -5.50 -9.08
N LEU A 108 12.17 -4.61 -9.06
CA LEU A 108 12.26 -3.24 -9.57
C LEU A 108 11.74 -2.26 -8.52
N LEU A 109 12.59 -1.32 -8.13
CA LEU A 109 12.25 -0.16 -7.31
C LEU A 109 12.28 1.11 -8.17
N GLU A 110 11.16 1.79 -8.30
CA GLU A 110 11.06 3.12 -8.93
C GLU A 110 10.77 4.16 -7.86
N MET A 111 11.51 5.27 -7.83
CA MET A 111 11.32 6.33 -6.85
C MET A 111 11.32 7.71 -7.50
N THR A 112 10.45 8.59 -7.01
CA THR A 112 10.37 10.00 -7.42
C THR A 112 10.62 10.90 -6.20
N GLY A 113 11.35 12.00 -6.41
CA GLY A 113 11.66 13.00 -5.39
C GLY A 113 12.48 12.49 -4.20
N ALA A 114 12.43 13.23 -3.09
CA ALA A 114 13.22 12.93 -1.89
C ALA A 114 12.48 11.93 -0.99
N SER A 115 12.96 10.69 -0.91
CA SER A 115 12.43 9.65 -0.02
C SER A 115 13.56 9.02 0.81
N ARG A 116 13.25 8.62 2.04
CA ARG A 116 14.21 7.97 2.94
C ARG A 116 13.91 6.48 3.04
N ILE A 117 14.82 5.67 2.53
CA ILE A 117 14.76 4.22 2.69
C ILE A 117 16.00 3.75 3.43
N ASP A 118 15.84 3.12 4.59
CA ASP A 118 16.99 2.77 5.44
C ASP A 118 17.77 1.57 4.89
N LYS A 119 17.09 0.60 4.25
CA LYS A 119 17.70 -0.58 3.63
C LYS A 119 16.99 -0.98 2.33
N ILE A 120 17.75 -1.15 1.25
CA ILE A 120 17.24 -1.55 -0.06
C ILE A 120 17.93 -2.84 -0.50
N ASN A 121 17.13 -3.84 -0.86
CA ASN A 121 17.56 -5.02 -1.61
C ASN A 121 16.75 -5.06 -2.91
N ALA A 122 17.34 -4.61 -4.02
CA ALA A 122 16.63 -4.65 -5.30
C ALA A 122 17.51 -5.04 -6.47
N ASN A 123 16.94 -5.79 -7.42
CA ASN A 123 17.64 -6.17 -8.65
C ASN A 123 17.86 -4.96 -9.57
N LYS A 124 16.90 -4.01 -9.58
CA LYS A 124 16.99 -2.78 -10.36
C LYS A 124 16.36 -1.60 -9.62
N ILE A 125 17.03 -0.45 -9.65
CA ILE A 125 16.53 0.81 -9.07
C ILE A 125 16.48 1.87 -10.17
N ARG A 126 15.37 2.61 -10.25
CA ARG A 126 15.19 3.76 -11.16
C ARG A 126 14.71 4.98 -10.40
N CYS A 127 15.45 6.07 -10.52
CA CYS A 127 14.94 7.38 -10.16
C CYS A 127 14.21 7.95 -11.36
N VAL A 128 12.95 8.36 -11.17
CA VAL A 128 12.13 8.95 -12.23
C VAL A 128 11.90 10.40 -11.85
N ASP A 129 12.22 11.32 -12.76
CA ASP A 129 11.88 12.72 -12.58
C ASP A 129 10.39 12.93 -12.91
N SER A 130 9.70 13.68 -12.06
CA SER A 130 8.35 14.16 -12.36
C SER A 130 8.46 15.14 -13.54
N ILE A 131 8.07 14.71 -14.75
CA ILE A 131 7.94 15.58 -15.94
C ILE A 131 6.81 16.58 -15.73
#